data_AF-A0A1Z7Z2D0-F1
#
_entry.id   AF-A0A1Z7Z2D0-F1
#
_cell.length_a   1.000
_cell.length_b   1.000
_cell.length_c   1.000
_cell.angle_alpha   90.00
_cell.angle_beta   90.00
_cell.angle_gamma   90.00
#
_symmetry.space_group_name_H-M   'P 1'
#
loop_
_entity.id
_entity.type
_entity.pdbx_description
1 polymer ?
#
loop_
_entity_poly.entity_id
_entity_poly.type
_entity_poly.pdbx_seq_one_letter_code
_entity_poly.pdbx_strand_id
1 'polypeptide(L)'
;MKMKFLVALITVVAVSGCDKINNMNRSMDTMLGGDYDVYIQGHGSVYHVKNGKVTSVPEKGYYVYYPKINGKEQMVQSPIQITTIVKVD
;
A
#
# COMPACT_ATOMS: atom_id res chain seq x y z
N MET A 1 12.57 40.16 19.27
CA MET A 1 11.37 39.32 19.50
C MET A 1 11.02 38.44 18.30
N LYS A 2 10.96 38.96 17.07
CA LYS A 2 10.57 38.21 15.85
C LYS A 2 11.43 36.98 15.56
N MET A 3 12.75 37.05 15.75
CA MET A 3 13.68 35.93 15.52
C MET A 3 13.43 34.74 16.48
N LYS A 4 13.15 35.02 17.76
CA LYS A 4 12.89 33.97 18.76
C LYS A 4 11.59 33.22 18.45
N PHE A 5 10.58 33.93 17.96
CA PHE A 5 9.33 33.34 17.49
C PHE A 5 9.51 32.48 16.24
N LEU A 6 10.34 32.94 15.28
CA LEU A 6 10.64 32.17 14.08
C LEU A 6 11.38 30.86 14.43
N VAL A 7 12.37 30.93 15.32
CA VAL A 7 13.11 29.75 15.80
C VAL A 7 12.18 28.79 16.54
N ALA A 8 11.32 29.28 17.43
CA ALA A 8 10.34 28.43 18.13
C ALA A 8 9.37 27.75 17.16
N LEU A 9 8.89 28.47 16.14
CA LEU A 9 7.99 27.93 15.13
C LEU A 9 8.67 26.83 14.29
N ILE A 10 9.92 27.04 13.87
CA ILE A 10 10.70 26.04 13.12
C ILE A 10 10.91 24.78 13.97
N THR A 11 11.21 24.93 15.26
CA THR A 11 11.39 23.79 16.17
C THR A 11 10.11 22.97 16.34
N VAL A 12 8.94 23.62 16.47
CA VAL A 12 7.65 22.93 16.59
C VAL A 12 7.31 22.15 15.31
N VAL A 13 7.58 22.74 14.13
CA VAL A 13 7.36 22.05 12.84
C VAL A 13 8.35 20.89 12.66
N ALA A 14 9.60 21.03 13.09
CA ALA A 14 10.61 19.98 13.00
C ALA A 14 10.27 18.75 13.86
N VAL A 15 9.77 18.94 15.09
CA VAL A 15 9.42 17.83 15.99
C VAL A 15 8.13 17.13 15.57
N SER A 16 7.17 17.84 14.95
CA SER A 16 5.92 17.23 14.45
C SER A 16 6.08 16.48 13.11
N GLY A 17 7.19 16.68 12.40
CA GLY A 17 7.45 16.05 11.10
C GLY A 17 7.91 14.59 11.17
N CYS A 18 8.56 14.16 12.26
CA CYS A 18 9.16 12.82 12.35
C CYS A 18 8.13 11.68 12.24
N ASP A 19 7.00 11.77 12.92
CA ASP A 19 5.97 10.73 12.88
C ASP A 19 5.27 10.65 11.52
N LYS A 20 5.11 11.80 10.86
CA LYS A 20 4.45 11.88 9.54
C LYS A 20 5.34 11.31 8.44
N ILE A 21 6.64 11.61 8.47
CA ILE A 21 7.63 11.05 7.54
C ILE A 21 7.75 9.54 7.74
N ASN A 22 7.77 9.07 8.99
CA ASN A 22 7.81 7.64 9.31
C ASN A 22 6.57 6.89 8.80
N ASN A 23 5.37 7.45 8.97
CA ASN A 23 4.13 6.86 8.45
C ASN A 23 4.01 6.92 6.93
N MET A 24 4.59 7.95 6.29
CA MET A 24 4.65 8.04 4.82
C MET A 24 5.51 6.93 4.22
N ASN A 25 6.70 6.68 4.77
CA ASN A 25 7.56 5.59 4.30
C ASN A 25 6.86 4.23 4.40
N ARG A 26 6.14 3.97 5.51
CA ARG A 26 5.33 2.75 5.68
C ARG A 26 4.19 2.64 4.67
N SER A 27 3.59 3.77 4.28
CA SER A 27 2.51 3.79 3.29
C SER A 27 3.01 3.62 1.85
N MET A 28 4.30 3.84 1.60
CA MET A 28 4.94 3.55 0.32
C MET A 28 5.31 2.07 0.21
N ASP A 29 5.74 1.44 1.30
CA ASP A 29 5.99 -0.01 1.38
C ASP A 29 4.72 -0.87 1.21
N THR A 30 3.53 -0.28 1.31
CA THR A 30 2.28 -1.01 1.13
C THR A 30 1.79 -1.05 -0.31
N MET A 31 2.35 -0.29 -1.26
CA MET A 31 1.82 -0.20 -2.62
C MET A 31 2.81 -0.72 -3.66
N LEU A 32 2.51 -1.87 -4.26
CA LEU A 32 3.31 -2.48 -5.31
C LEU A 32 2.63 -2.24 -6.67
N GLY A 33 3.20 -1.37 -7.51
CA GLY A 33 2.73 -1.12 -8.89
C GLY A 33 3.39 -2.06 -9.90
N GLY A 34 2.67 -2.48 -10.94
CA GLY A 34 3.18 -3.41 -11.97
C GLY A 34 2.21 -4.52 -12.36
N ASP A 35 2.76 -5.58 -12.97
CA ASP A 35 2.02 -6.78 -13.36
C ASP A 35 2.22 -7.88 -12.31
N TYR A 36 1.12 -8.42 -11.79
CA TYR A 36 1.14 -9.41 -10.72
C TYR A 36 0.18 -10.56 -10.95
N ASP A 37 0.65 -11.75 -10.61
CA ASP A 37 -0.18 -12.92 -10.37
C ASP A 37 -0.41 -13.06 -8.86
N VAL A 38 -1.68 -13.06 -8.46
CA VAL A 38 -2.09 -13.17 -7.06
C VAL A 38 -2.74 -14.53 -6.84
N TYR A 39 -2.07 -15.35 -6.03
CA TYR A 39 -2.51 -16.67 -5.62
C TYR A 39 -3.11 -16.60 -4.22
N ILE A 40 -4.27 -17.24 -4.01
CA ILE A 40 -4.88 -17.35 -2.69
C ILE A 40 -5.01 -18.85 -2.38
N GLN A 41 -4.46 -19.30 -1.25
CA GLN A 41 -4.56 -20.72 -0.87
C GLN A 41 -6.04 -21.13 -0.73
N GLY A 42 -6.39 -22.27 -1.32
CA GLY A 42 -7.78 -22.75 -1.35
C GLY A 42 -8.67 -22.06 -2.39
N HIS A 43 -8.18 -21.05 -3.11
CA HIS A 43 -8.87 -20.46 -4.26
C HIS A 43 -8.34 -21.10 -5.54
N GLY A 44 -9.23 -21.67 -6.35
CA GLY A 44 -8.87 -22.40 -7.58
C GLY A 44 -8.46 -21.51 -8.76
N SER A 45 -8.53 -20.19 -8.61
CA SER A 45 -8.24 -19.22 -9.65
C SER A 45 -7.10 -18.29 -9.24
N VAL A 46 -6.26 -17.93 -10.21
CA VAL A 46 -5.24 -16.88 -10.05
C VAL A 46 -5.85 -15.56 -10.50
N TYR A 47 -5.60 -14.50 -9.75
CA TYR A 47 -5.99 -13.15 -10.17
C TYR A 47 -4.82 -12.47 -10.86
N HIS A 48 -5.06 -12.05 -12.10
CA HIS A 48 -4.09 -11.29 -12.88
C HIS A 48 -4.36 -9.79 -12.73
N VAL A 49 -3.39 -9.08 -12.15
CA VAL A 49 -3.37 -7.63 -12.03
C VAL A 49 -2.43 -7.12 -13.11
N LYS A 50 -2.96 -6.38 -14.09
CA LYS A 50 -2.17 -5.86 -15.23
C LYS A 50 -2.16 -4.35 -15.21
N ASN A 51 -0.98 -3.75 -15.38
CA ASN A 51 -0.69 -2.32 -15.27
C ASN A 51 -1.39 -1.71 -14.05
N GLY A 52 -1.35 -2.44 -12.94
CA GLY A 52 -2.18 -2.18 -11.78
C GLY A 52 -1.35 -1.97 -10.53
N LYS A 53 -2.00 -2.17 -9.38
CA LYS A 53 -1.35 -2.11 -8.09
C LYS A 53 -1.94 -3.13 -7.13
N VAL A 54 -1.10 -3.68 -6.29
CA VAL A 54 -1.49 -4.46 -5.12
C VAL A 54 -1.13 -3.66 -3.88
N THR A 55 -2.14 -3.34 -3.07
CA THR A 55 -1.99 -2.55 -1.85
C THR A 55 -2.13 -3.46 -0.63
N SER A 56 -1.11 -3.53 0.22
CA SER A 56 -1.19 -4.14 1.54
C SER A 56 -1.91 -3.22 2.52
N VAL A 57 -2.81 -3.77 3.33
CA VAL A 57 -3.42 -3.06 4.47
C VAL A 57 -3.13 -3.86 5.74
N PRO A 58 -1.89 -3.80 6.28
CA PRO A 58 -1.44 -4.67 7.36
C PRO A 58 -2.31 -4.58 8.62
N GLU A 59 -2.71 -3.37 8.99
CA GLU A 59 -3.61 -3.07 10.13
C GLU A 59 -4.94 -3.83 10.05
N LYS A 60 -5.37 -4.19 8.85
CA LYS A 60 -6.61 -4.93 8.58
C LYS A 60 -6.38 -6.37 8.11
N GLY A 61 -5.13 -6.79 7.90
CA GLY A 61 -4.76 -8.15 7.55
C GLY A 61 -5.06 -8.60 6.12
N TYR A 62 -5.25 -7.68 5.17
CA TYR A 62 -5.56 -8.04 3.77
C TYR A 62 -4.79 -7.22 2.73
N TYR A 63 -4.71 -7.76 1.51
CA TYR A 63 -4.37 -7.02 0.29
C TYR A 63 -5.63 -6.49 -0.39
N VAL A 64 -5.49 -5.42 -1.17
CA VAL A 64 -6.51 -4.85 -2.06
C VAL A 64 -5.92 -4.70 -3.45
N TYR A 65 -6.64 -5.18 -4.47
CA TYR A 65 -6.22 -5.09 -5.87
C TYR A 65 -7.44 -5.14 -6.81
N TYR A 66 -7.20 -4.84 -8.08
CA TYR A 66 -8.24 -4.68 -9.10
C TYR A 66 -7.95 -5.57 -10.33
N PRO A 67 -8.17 -6.89 -10.25
CA PRO A 67 -7.99 -7.75 -11.39
C PRO A 67 -9.14 -7.58 -12.39
N LYS A 68 -8.89 -7.94 -13.65
CA LYS A 68 -9.91 -7.93 -14.71
C LYS A 68 -10.63 -9.28 -14.75
N ILE A 69 -11.86 -9.32 -14.24
CA ILE A 69 -12.71 -10.52 -14.21
C ILE A 69 -13.85 -10.32 -15.20
N ASN A 70 -14.01 -11.23 -16.16
CA ASN A 70 -15.02 -11.13 -17.23
C ASN A 70 -14.98 -9.78 -17.98
N GLY A 71 -13.77 -9.26 -18.22
CA GLY A 71 -13.57 -8.01 -18.94
C GLY A 71 -13.77 -6.72 -18.12
N LYS A 72 -14.16 -6.82 -16.84
CA LYS A 72 -14.37 -5.67 -15.95
C LYS A 72 -13.38 -5.71 -14.79
N GLU A 73 -12.87 -4.55 -14.39
CA GLU A 73 -12.13 -4.43 -13.14
C GLU A 73 -13.07 -4.63 -11.96
N GLN A 74 -12.67 -5.46 -11.02
CA GLN A 74 -13.41 -5.69 -9.78
C GLN A 74 -12.48 -5.50 -8.60
N MET A 75 -12.97 -4.91 -7.50
CA MET A 75 -12.17 -4.82 -6.29
C MET A 75 -12.15 -6.19 -5.61
N VAL A 76 -10.96 -6.72 -5.34
CA VAL A 76 -10.77 -7.96 -4.59
C VAL A 76 -9.97 -7.67 -3.33
N GLN A 77 -10.35 -8.33 -2.25
CA GLN A 77 -9.63 -8.33 -0.97
C GLN A 77 -9.26 -9.76 -0.61
N SER A 78 -8.01 -10.01 -0.24
CA SER A 78 -7.56 -11.34 0.18
C SER A 78 -6.67 -11.28 1.42
N PRO A 79 -6.79 -12.24 2.37
CA PRO A 79 -6.01 -12.20 3.62
C PRO A 79 -4.52 -12.37 3.35
N ILE A 80 -3.68 -11.58 4.04
CA ILE A 80 -2.22 -11.57 3.83
C ILE A 80 -1.62 -12.96 4.06
N GLN A 81 -2.11 -13.69 5.06
CA GLN A 81 -1.55 -14.96 5.52
C GLN A 81 -1.64 -16.09 4.49
N ILE A 82 -2.59 -16.00 3.55
CA ILE A 82 -2.85 -17.03 2.54
C ILE A 82 -2.70 -16.50 1.11
N THR A 83 -2.21 -15.27 0.95
CA THR A 83 -2.04 -14.64 -0.36
C THR A 83 -0.58 -14.60 -0.73
N THR A 84 -0.23 -15.11 -1.91
CA THR A 84 1.10 -14.98 -2.52
C THR A 84 0.99 -14.06 -3.73
N ILE A 85 1.82 -13.01 -3.79
CA ILE A 85 1.88 -12.06 -4.90
C ILE A 85 3.19 -12.32 -5.65
N VAL A 86 3.09 -12.63 -6.93
CA VAL A 86 4.24 -12.88 -7.81
C VAL A 86 4.27 -11.81 -8.87
N LYS A 87 5.39 -11.10 -8.98
CA LYS A 87 5.62 -10.12 -10.05
C LYS A 87 5.93 -10.86 -11.35
N VAL A 88 5.29 -10.46 -12.45
CA VAL A 88 5.37 -11.18 -13.74
C VAL A 88 5.92 -10.32 -14.89
N ASP A 89 6.41 -9.12 -14.59
CA ASP A 89 7.14 -8.22 -15.50
C ASP A 89 8.25 -8.89 -16.34
#